data_AF-A0A9D7F044-F1
#
_entry.id   AF-A0A9D7F044-F1
#
_cell.length_a   1.000
_cell.length_b   1.000
_cell.length_c   1.000
_cell.angle_alpha   90.00
_cell.angle_beta   90.00
_cell.angle_gamma   90.00
#
_symmetry.space_group_name_H-M   'P 1'
#
loop_
_entity.id
_entity.type
_entity.pdbx_description
1 polymer ?
#
loop_
_entity_poly.entity_id
_entity_poly.type
_entity_poly.pdbx_seq_one_letter_code
_entity_poly.pdbx_strand_id
1 'polypeptide(L)' 'MDMTIVNKGKEIVITIPANLIEMSDIQEFIDYIRYKALIFKSKAKPEEVQKLVEEINQSLREKNKSMTQQ' A
#
# COMPACT_ATOMS: atom_id res chain seq x y z
N MET A 1 15.65 -19.14 -2.65
CA MET A 1 14.75 -18.47 -1.70
C MET A 1 13.81 -17.70 -2.58
N ASP A 2 12.60 -18.23 -2.76
CA ASP A 2 11.84 -17.90 -3.96
C ASP A 2 10.60 -17.12 -3.55
N MET A 3 10.40 -15.97 -4.19
CA MET A 3 9.14 -15.24 -4.09
C MET A 3 8.09 -15.99 -4.89
N THR A 4 6.92 -16.20 -4.30
CA THR A 4 5.82 -16.90 -4.96
C THR A 4 4.56 -16.07 -4.93
N ILE A 5 3.81 -16.15 -6.03
CA ILE A 5 2.49 -15.55 -6.17
C ILE A 5 1.53 -16.67 -6.53
N VAL A 6 0.51 -16.87 -5.69
CA VAL A 6 -0.51 -17.89 -5.89
C VAL A 6 -1.88 -17.23 -5.87
N ASN A 7 -2.62 -17.38 -6.96
CA ASN A 7 -4.03 -16.98 -7.01
C ASN A 7 -4.90 -18.15 -6.54
N LYS A 8 -5.57 -17.99 -5.40
CA LYS A 8 -6.50 -18.98 -4.82
C LYS A 8 -7.96 -18.72 -5.20
N GLY A 9 -8.21 -17.90 -6.22
CA GLY A 9 -9.54 -17.50 -6.69
C GLY A 9 -10.17 -16.40 -5.83
N LYS A 10 -10.29 -16.62 -4.51
CA LYS A 10 -10.84 -15.62 -3.57
C LYS A 10 -9.81 -14.58 -3.11
N GLU A 11 -8.53 -14.95 -3.16
CA GLU A 11 -7.42 -14.14 -2.67
C GLU A 11 -6.15 -14.41 -3.49
N ILE A 12 -5.25 -13.44 -3.50
CA ILE A 12 -3.90 -13.60 -4.03
C ILE A 12 -2.95 -13.65 -2.85
N VAL A 13 -2.19 -14.73 -2.73
CA VAL A 13 -1.18 -14.92 -1.68
C VAL A 13 0.20 -14.64 -2.28
N ILE A 14 0.88 -13.65 -1.71
CA ILE A 14 2.25 -13.29 -2.07
C ILE A 14 3.15 -13.71 -0.91
N THR A 15 4.15 -14.53 -1.18
CA THR A 15 5.15 -14.94 -0.18
C THR A 15 6.48 -14.30 -0.51
N ILE A 16 7.04 -13.57 0.46
CA ILE A 16 8.31 -12.87 0.34
C ILE A 16 9.18 -13.28 1.53
N PRO A 17 10.46 -13.66 1.32
CA PRO A 17 11.40 -13.86 2.41
C PRO A 17 11.52 -12.60 3.27
N ALA A 18 11.36 -12.74 4.60
CA ALA A 18 11.27 -11.60 5.53
C ALA A 18 12.54 -10.72 5.59
N ASN A 19 13.67 -11.22 5.10
CA ASN A 19 14.95 -10.52 5.06
C ASN A 19 15.20 -9.77 3.73
N LEU A 20 14.31 -9.89 2.75
CA LEU A 20 14.53 -9.34 1.41
C LEU A 20 13.93 -7.94 1.24
N ILE A 21 12.93 -7.59 2.04
CA ILE A 21 12.18 -6.34 1.90
C ILE A 21 11.85 -5.78 3.28
N GLU A 22 11.92 -4.47 3.44
CA GLU A 22 11.52 -3.82 4.68
C GLU A 22 10.01 -3.75 4.79
N MET A 23 9.50 -3.75 6.02
CA MET A 23 8.05 -3.63 6.26
C MET A 23 7.48 -2.32 5.70
N SER A 24 8.29 -1.26 5.60
CA SER A 24 7.93 0.00 4.94
C SER A 24 7.55 -0.18 3.47
N ASP A 25 8.35 -0.94 2.73
CA ASP A 25 8.15 -1.12 1.29
C ASP A 25 6.91 -2.01 1.03
N ILE A 26 6.65 -2.96 1.93
CA ILE A 26 5.41 -3.76 1.91
C ILE A 26 4.19 -2.85 2.12
N GLN A 27 4.24 -1.88 3.04
CA GLN A 27 3.13 -0.95 3.25
C GLN A 27 2.88 -0.08 2.02
N GLU A 28 3.93 0.46 1.40
CA GLU A 28 3.80 1.27 0.17
C GLU A 28 3.16 0.47 -0.97
N PHE A 29 3.54 -0.80 -1.12
CA PHE A 29 2.93 -1.70 -2.09
C PHE A 29 1.44 -1.96 -1.82
N ILE A 30 1.06 -2.16 -0.55
CA ILE A 30 -0.35 -2.31 -0.15
C ILE A 30 -1.15 -1.04 -0.47
N ASP A 31 -0.60 0.13 -0.17
CA ASP A 31 -1.27 1.41 -0.42
C ASP A 31 -1.44 1.68 -1.92
N TYR A 32 -0.46 1.31 -2.75
CA TYR A 32 -0.59 1.35 -4.21
C TYR A 32 -1.71 0.43 -4.71
N ILE A 33 -1.81 -0.81 -4.21
CA ILE A 33 -2.89 -1.72 -4.58
C ILE A 33 -4.25 -1.14 -4.16
N ARG A 34 -4.36 -0.56 -2.96
CA ARG A 34 -5.59 0.09 -2.48
C ARG A 34 -6.00 1.23 -3.39
N TYR A 35 -5.06 2.10 -3.76
CA TYR A 35 -5.28 3.19 -4.70
C TYR A 35 -5.80 2.67 -6.05
N LYS A 36 -5.14 1.64 -6.61
CA LYS A 36 -5.58 1.01 -7.87
C LYS A 36 -6.96 0.37 -7.73
N ALA A 37 -7.27 -0.27 -6.61
CA ALA A 37 -8.58 -0.87 -6.38
C ALA A 37 -9.70 0.18 -6.31
N LEU A 38 -9.46 1.35 -5.71
CA LEU A 38 -10.41 2.46 -5.70
C LEU A 38 -10.65 3.02 -7.10
N ILE A 39 -9.58 3.23 -7.88
CA ILE A 39 -9.70 3.74 -9.25
C ILE A 39 -10.38 2.73 -10.17
N PHE A 40 -10.02 1.45 -10.06
CA PHE A 40 -10.60 0.36 -10.85
C PHE A 40 -12.08 0.15 -10.55
N LYS A 41 -12.52 0.40 -9.30
CA LYS A 41 -13.94 0.39 -8.94
C LYS A 41 -14.75 1.52 -9.58
N SER A 42 -14.12 2.49 -10.27
CA SER A 42 -14.61 3.42 -11.32
C SER A 42 -16.13 3.73 -11.41
N LYS A 43 -16.77 3.89 -10.24
CA LYS A 43 -17.93 4.74 -9.96
C LYS A 43 -17.71 5.50 -8.64
N ALA A 44 -16.54 5.37 -8.02
CA ALA A 44 -16.18 6.12 -6.82
C ALA A 44 -16.01 7.59 -7.20
N LYS A 45 -16.63 8.48 -6.41
CA LYS A 45 -16.61 9.91 -6.70
C LYS A 45 -15.17 10.43 -6.53
N PRO A 46 -14.75 11.45 -7.30
CA PRO A 46 -13.41 12.05 -7.18
C PRO A 46 -13.02 12.44 -5.74
N GLU A 47 -14.01 12.71 -4.89
CA GLU A 47 -13.87 13.04 -3.46
C GLU A 47 -13.34 11.88 -2.61
N GLU A 48 -13.70 10.63 -2.91
CA GLU A 48 -13.27 9.45 -2.15
C GLU A 48 -11.81 9.08 -2.44
N VAL A 49 -11.40 9.27 -3.70
CA VAL A 49 -9.99 9.10 -4.12
C VAL A 49 -9.12 10.17 -3.46
N GLN A 50 -9.59 11.42 -3.40
CA GLN A 50 -8.87 12.51 -2.75
C GLN A 50 -8.67 12.26 -1.25
N LYS A 51 -9.70 11.79 -0.52
CA LYS A 51 -9.57 11.47 0.91
C LYS A 51 -8.52 10.38 1.18
N LEU A 52 -8.51 9.29 0.40
CA LEU A 52 -7.48 8.26 0.59
C LEU A 52 -6.08 8.81 0.28
N VAL A 53 -5.94 9.62 -0.77
CA VAL A 53 -4.66 10.24 -1.11
C VAL A 53 -4.19 11.18 0.01
N GLU A 54 -5.11 11.92 0.64
CA GLU A 54 -4.80 12.74 1.82
C GLU A 54 -4.37 11.90 3.02
N GLU A 55 -5.05 10.79 3.31
CA GLU A 55 -4.69 9.86 4.40
C GLU A 55 -3.31 9.22 4.21
N ILE A 56 -3.01 8.73 3.00
CA ILE A 56 -1.70 8.16 2.66
C ILE A 56 -0.62 9.24 2.82
N ASN A 57 -0.85 10.43 2.27
CA ASN A 57 0.11 11.54 2.37
C ASN A 57 0.29 12.03 3.81
N GLN A 58 -0.75 12.03 4.64
CA GLN A 58 -0.65 12.34 6.06
C GLN A 58 0.19 11.30 6.79
N SER A 59 -0.06 10.01 6.58
CA SER A 59 0.71 8.93 7.19
C SER A 59 2.20 9.00 6.81
N LEU A 60 2.51 9.29 5.53
CA LEU A 60 3.87 9.51 5.05
C LEU A 60 4.51 10.75 5.68
N ARG A 61 3.77 11.85 5.85
CA ARG A 61 4.26 13.08 6.51
C ARG A 61 4.50 12.87 8.01
N GLU A 62 3.66 12.13 8.70
CA GLU A 62 3.83 11.79 10.11
C GLU A 62 5.08 10.93 10.30
N LYS A 63 5.26 9.93 9.42
CA LYS A 63 6.47 9.10 9.39
C LYS A 63 7.72 9.93 9.13
N ASN A 64 7.69 10.89 8.20
CA ASN A 64 8.83 11.76 7.90
C ASN A 64 9.09 12.81 9.00
N LYS A 65 8.05 13.33 9.67
CA LYS A 65 8.22 14.23 10.82
C LYS A 65 8.89 13.55 12.01
N SER A 66 8.66 12.25 12.20
CA SER A 66 9.35 11.47 13.23
C SER A 66 10.86 11.33 12.97
N MET A 67 11.32 11.56 11.74
CA MET A 67 12.74 11.52 11.37
C MET A 67 13.44 12.89 11.43
N THR A 68 12.72 14.00 11.53
CA THR A 68 13.29 15.36 11.55
C THR A 68 13.43 15.99 12.96
N GLN A 69 13.29 15.20 14.03
CA GLN A 69 13.53 15.65 15.42
C GLN A 69 14.52 14.74 16.17
N GLN A 70 15.57 14.26 15.50
CA GLN A 70 16.78 13.73 16.16
C GLN A 70 18.00 14.54 15.76
#